data_AF-A0A845LRA8-F1
#
_entry.id   AF-A0A845LRA8-F1
#
_cell.length_a   1.000
_cell.length_b   1.000
_cell.length_c   1.000
_cell.angle_alpha   90.00
_cell.angle_beta   90.00
_cell.angle_gamma   90.00
#
_symmetry.space_group_name_H-M   'P 1'
#
loop_
_entity.id
_entity.type
_entity.pdbx_description
1 polymer ?
#
loop_
_entity_poly.entity_id
_entity_poly.type
_entity_poly.pdbx_seq_one_letter_code
_entity_poly.pdbx_strand_id
1 'polypeptide(L)'
;MGEYRSAEVIEVEIDRVIPNPGQPRRHFDEDALLSLKDSIEAHGIVQPILVRHDGTGYIIIAGERRWRAARMAGLKRVPVIIREVDEISVAQLSLIENIQREDLNDIEEAIAYEHLMAHYGLTQEDLSKAVGKSRSHIANTMRLTKLDDRVKDMIAVGQITGGHGRALLRIEDPEHQHAWAVKIIDGALSVREIEDALSKPEKKVKPKKKKSKPDLEVKMMETQLREHFGTKVEIKRGRLKGKIEIEFYNDEDLDRLYSLLQRN
;
A
#
# COMPACT_ATOMS: atom_id res chain seq x y z
N MET A 1 -18.45 12.72 18.94
CA MET A 1 -18.37 13.77 19.97
C MET A 1 -17.86 13.07 21.23
N GLY A 2 -16.56 13.08 21.50
CA GLY A 2 -16.01 12.43 22.69
C GLY A 2 -16.39 13.23 23.93
N GLU A 3 -17.00 12.59 24.92
CA GLU A 3 -17.34 13.20 26.21
C GLU A 3 -16.06 13.77 26.85
N TYR A 4 -15.96 15.10 26.94
CA TYR A 4 -14.98 15.74 27.81
C TYR A 4 -15.46 15.54 29.25
N ARG A 5 -15.09 14.40 29.86
CA ARG A 5 -15.12 14.30 31.33
C ARG A 5 -14.20 15.40 31.87
N SER A 6 -14.76 16.27 32.71
CA SER A 6 -14.02 17.31 33.44
C SER A 6 -12.83 16.66 34.13
N ALA A 7 -11.63 16.96 33.65
CA ALA A 7 -10.42 16.34 34.15
C ALA A 7 -10.13 16.90 35.56
N GLU A 8 -10.25 16.06 36.58
CA GLU A 8 -10.03 16.43 37.97
C GLU A 8 -8.55 16.73 38.22
N VAL A 9 -8.28 17.83 38.93
CA VAL A 9 -6.92 18.21 39.35
C VAL A 9 -6.67 17.62 40.73
N ILE A 10 -5.63 16.80 40.86
CA ILE A 10 -5.22 16.20 42.13
C ILE A 10 -3.78 16.59 42.48
N GLU A 11 -3.45 16.60 43.78
CA GLU A 11 -2.09 16.83 44.26
C GLU A 11 -1.38 15.50 44.48
N VAL A 12 -0.22 15.31 43.85
CA VAL A 12 0.59 14.09 43.97
C VAL A 12 2.01 14.41 44.44
N GLU A 13 2.66 13.46 45.10
CA GLU A 13 4.08 13.56 45.46
C GLU A 13 4.93 13.69 44.20
N ILE A 14 5.83 14.69 44.19
CA ILE A 14 6.65 14.99 43.01
C ILE A 14 7.54 13.80 42.60
N ASP A 15 7.96 12.98 43.57
CA ASP A 15 8.80 11.80 43.38
C ASP A 15 8.05 10.63 42.76
N ARG A 16 6.71 10.62 42.81
CA ARG A 16 5.88 9.65 42.08
C ARG A 16 5.67 10.04 40.62
N VAL A 17 6.07 11.25 40.23
CA VAL A 17 5.94 11.75 38.86
C VAL A 17 7.28 11.57 38.14
N ILE A 18 7.30 10.73 37.12
CA ILE A 18 8.49 10.43 36.33
C ILE A 18 8.39 11.03 34.91
N PRO A 19 9.49 11.53 34.36
CA PRO A 19 9.51 12.04 32.98
C PRO A 19 9.32 10.89 31.98
N ASN A 20 8.70 11.19 30.85
CA ASN A 20 8.48 10.20 29.80
C ASN A 20 9.79 9.94 29.02
N PRO A 21 10.31 8.68 28.98
CA PRO A 21 11.56 8.34 28.32
C PRO A 21 11.54 8.52 26.79
N GLY A 22 10.35 8.60 26.18
CA GLY A 22 10.15 8.82 24.75
C GLY A 22 10.09 10.28 24.31
N GLN A 23 10.29 11.26 25.22
CA GLN A 23 10.21 12.68 24.86
C GLN A 23 11.37 13.12 23.94
N PRO A 24 11.09 13.70 22.76
CA PRO A 24 12.12 14.07 21.79
C PRO A 24 12.94 15.31 22.19
N ARG A 25 12.44 16.15 23.11
CA ARG A 25 13.19 17.35 23.57
C ARG A 25 14.17 16.98 24.67
N ARG A 26 15.45 16.87 24.29
CA ARG A 26 16.57 16.63 25.23
C ARG A 26 17.31 17.90 25.66
N HIS A 27 17.18 18.99 24.89
CA HIS A 27 17.75 20.30 25.23
C HIS A 27 16.68 21.22 25.80
N PHE A 28 16.93 21.71 27.02
CA PHE A 28 16.15 22.75 27.66
C PHE A 28 17.06 23.97 27.84
N ASP A 29 16.52 25.13 27.52
CA ASP A 29 17.15 26.41 27.81
C ASP A 29 17.13 26.62 29.34
N GLU A 30 18.32 26.69 29.95
CA GLU A 30 18.50 26.78 31.41
C GLU A 30 17.98 28.10 31.98
N ASP A 31 18.17 29.21 31.27
CA ASP A 31 17.73 30.55 31.70
C ASP A 31 16.20 30.61 31.77
N ALA A 32 15.53 30.02 30.77
CA ALA A 32 14.09 29.93 30.73
C ALA A 32 13.49 28.93 31.73
N LEU A 33 14.31 28.04 32.33
CA LEU A 33 13.90 27.14 33.40
C LEU A 33 14.04 27.80 34.78
N LEU A 34 15.10 28.58 34.99
CA LEU A 34 15.31 29.41 36.18
C LEU A 34 14.18 30.43 36.36
N SER A 35 13.82 31.16 35.30
CA SER A 35 12.70 32.11 35.35
C SER A 35 11.37 31.43 35.74
N LEU A 36 11.14 30.21 35.25
CA LEU A 36 9.93 29.44 35.59
C LEU A 36 9.95 28.94 37.04
N LYS A 37 11.14 28.58 37.56
CA LYS A 37 11.34 28.21 38.97
C LYS A 37 10.96 29.37 39.88
N ASP A 38 11.46 30.57 39.63
CA ASP A 38 11.17 31.76 40.45
C ASP A 38 9.68 32.10 40.43
N SER A 39 9.03 31.95 39.26
CA SER A 39 7.58 32.11 39.13
C SER A 39 6.80 31.08 39.96
N ILE A 40 7.24 29.82 39.97
CA ILE A 40 6.62 28.73 40.73
C ILE A 40 6.85 28.88 42.23
N GLU A 41 8.00 29.40 42.68
CA GLU A 41 8.24 29.71 44.10
C GLU A 41 7.27 30.79 44.61
N ALA A 42 6.97 31.79 43.78
CA ALA A 42 6.11 32.91 44.16
C ALA A 42 4.61 32.58 44.09
N HIS A 43 4.16 31.81 43.09
CA HIS A 43 2.73 31.62 42.80
C HIS A 43 2.28 30.16 42.77
N GLY A 44 3.19 29.21 42.96
CA GLY A 44 2.92 27.80 42.75
C GLY A 44 2.71 27.43 41.28
N ILE A 45 2.27 26.20 41.04
CA ILE A 45 1.99 25.72 39.68
C ILE A 45 0.54 26.10 39.32
N VAL A 46 0.37 27.16 38.54
CA VAL A 46 -0.95 27.64 38.10
C VAL A 46 -1.61 26.69 37.09
N GLN A 47 -0.81 26.11 36.18
CA GLN A 47 -1.29 25.13 35.21
C GLN A 47 -0.84 23.72 35.63
N PRO A 48 -1.77 22.80 35.95
CA PRO A 48 -1.43 21.42 36.34
C PRO A 48 -0.64 20.66 35.27
N ILE A 49 0.19 19.71 35.73
CA ILE A 49 0.97 18.82 34.86
C ILE A 49 0.06 17.69 34.37
N LEU A 50 0.13 17.35 33.08
CA LEU A 50 -0.67 16.27 32.52
C LEU A 50 0.10 14.96 32.67
N VAL A 51 -0.50 13.97 33.34
CA VAL A 51 0.14 12.68 33.63
C VAL A 51 -0.76 11.49 33.29
N ARG A 52 -0.14 10.35 33.01
CA ARG A 52 -0.76 9.02 32.92
C ARG A 52 -0.43 8.23 34.19
N HIS A 53 -1.37 7.44 34.71
CA HIS A 53 -1.09 6.48 35.79
C HIS A 53 -0.46 5.20 35.23
N ASP A 54 0.60 4.70 35.86
CA ASP A 54 1.37 3.50 35.43
C ASP A 54 1.27 2.34 36.45
N GLY A 55 0.22 2.33 37.26
CA GLY A 55 0.00 1.31 38.29
C GLY A 55 0.79 1.54 39.58
N THR A 56 2.01 2.09 39.49
CA THR A 56 2.89 2.38 40.65
C THR A 56 3.20 3.87 40.83
N GLY A 57 3.06 4.67 39.77
CA GLY A 57 3.35 6.10 39.77
C GLY A 57 2.69 6.82 38.58
N TYR A 58 3.23 7.98 38.22
CA TYR A 58 2.68 8.87 37.21
C TYR A 58 3.72 9.22 36.15
N ILE A 59 3.40 9.04 34.87
CA ILE A 59 4.30 9.40 33.76
C ILE A 59 3.83 10.72 33.16
N ILE A 60 4.75 11.68 33.00
CA ILE A 60 4.45 13.00 32.40
C ILE A 60 4.14 12.85 30.91
N ILE A 61 2.92 13.25 30.53
CA ILE A 61 2.53 13.40 29.13
C ILE A 61 2.93 14.79 28.63
N ALA A 62 2.61 15.83 29.41
CA ALA A 62 2.91 17.22 29.07
C ALA A 62 3.18 18.07 30.33
N GLY A 63 4.06 19.05 30.20
CA GLY A 63 4.43 19.94 31.31
C GLY A 63 5.75 19.59 31.99
N GLU A 64 6.66 18.88 31.32
CA GLU A 64 7.95 18.48 31.89
C GLU A 64 8.79 19.66 32.42
N ARG A 65 8.76 20.81 31.74
CA ARG A 65 9.43 22.05 32.22
C ARG A 65 8.89 22.52 33.57
N ARG A 66 7.58 22.41 33.79
CA ARG A 66 6.93 22.78 35.06
C ARG A 66 7.31 21.81 36.17
N TRP A 67 7.34 20.50 35.88
CA TRP A 67 7.83 19.49 36.83
C TRP A 67 9.30 19.71 37.21
N ARG A 68 10.19 19.96 36.23
CA ARG A 68 11.61 20.24 36.47
C ARG A 68 11.79 21.50 37.33
N ALA A 69 11.12 22.59 36.97
CA ALA A 69 11.18 23.84 37.73
C ALA A 69 10.60 23.67 39.15
N ALA A 70 9.51 22.93 39.33
CA ALA A 70 8.94 22.62 40.64
C ALA A 70 9.88 21.77 41.51
N ARG A 71 10.61 20.83 40.89
CA ARG A 71 11.64 20.03 41.57
C ARG A 71 12.82 20.90 42.01
N MET A 72 13.25 21.84 41.16
CA MET A 72 14.29 22.82 41.49
C MET A 72 13.85 23.81 42.58
N ALA A 73 12.57 24.16 42.61
CA ALA A 73 11.95 25.00 43.65
C ALA A 73 11.67 24.24 44.97
N GLY A 74 11.94 22.93 45.03
CA GLY A 74 11.80 22.14 46.25
C GLY A 74 10.36 21.82 46.67
N LEU A 75 9.39 21.87 45.75
CA LEU A 75 8.01 21.46 46.06
C LEU A 75 7.93 19.97 46.35
N LYS A 76 7.19 19.60 47.40
CA LYS A 76 6.94 18.19 47.77
C LYS A 76 5.78 17.58 46.98
N ARG A 77 4.82 18.41 46.59
CA ARG A 77 3.61 18.00 45.85
C ARG A 77 3.37 18.93 44.68
N VAL A 78 2.80 18.39 43.62
CA VAL A 78 2.47 19.11 42.40
C VAL A 78 1.05 18.80 41.94
N PRO A 79 0.31 19.81 41.43
CA PRO A 79 -1.00 19.59 40.83
C PRO A 79 -0.84 18.86 39.50
N VAL A 80 -1.53 17.74 39.37
CA VAL A 80 -1.58 16.94 38.16
C VAL A 80 -3.01 16.72 37.72
N ILE A 81 -3.19 16.62 36.41
CA ILE A 81 -4.39 16.09 35.81
C ILE A 81 -4.05 14.66 35.39
N ILE A 82 -4.68 13.67 36.04
CA ILE A 82 -4.60 12.30 35.56
C ILE A 82 -5.51 12.21 34.35
N ARG A 83 -4.92 11.83 33.23
CA ARG A 83 -5.70 11.37 32.10
C ARG A 83 -5.42 9.89 31.97
N GLU A 84 -6.48 9.09 32.06
CA GLU A 84 -6.47 7.69 31.61
C GLU A 84 -6.29 7.73 30.10
N VAL A 85 -5.04 7.89 29.71
CA VAL A 85 -4.55 7.83 28.35
C VAL A 85 -4.21 6.37 28.19
N ASP A 86 -5.07 5.60 27.53
CA ASP A 86 -4.65 4.37 26.88
C ASP A 86 -3.33 4.70 26.18
N GLU A 87 -2.24 3.98 26.50
CA GLU A 87 -0.87 4.22 26.01
C GLU A 87 -0.79 4.49 24.50
N ILE A 88 -1.78 3.95 23.81
CA ILE A 88 -2.19 4.20 22.44
C ILE A 88 -2.05 5.69 22.07
N SER A 89 -2.61 6.67 22.80
CA SER A 89 -2.80 8.01 22.23
C SER A 89 -1.58 8.95 22.11
N VAL A 90 -0.49 8.79 22.87
CA VAL A 90 0.71 9.68 22.74
C VAL A 90 1.69 9.17 21.69
N ALA A 91 1.98 7.86 21.68
CA ALA A 91 2.81 7.25 20.64
C ALA A 91 2.08 7.23 19.28
N GLN A 92 0.75 7.03 19.29
CA GLN A 92 -0.09 7.19 18.12
C GLN A 92 -0.07 8.63 17.58
N LEU A 93 -0.09 9.67 18.43
CA LEU A 93 -0.01 11.06 17.96
C LEU A 93 1.29 11.35 17.22
N SER A 94 2.43 10.89 17.76
CA SER A 94 3.75 11.12 17.14
C SER A 94 3.92 10.34 15.83
N LEU A 95 3.34 9.14 15.73
CA LEU A 95 3.39 8.35 14.50
C LEU A 95 2.40 8.86 13.44
N ILE A 96 1.22 9.36 13.85
CA ILE A 96 0.29 10.05 12.95
C ILE A 96 0.92 11.33 12.39
N GLU A 97 1.60 12.12 13.22
CA GLU A 97 2.33 13.32 12.77
C GLU A 97 3.39 12.97 11.72
N ASN A 98 4.12 11.86 11.91
CA ASN A 98 5.10 11.37 10.94
C ASN A 98 4.45 10.95 9.62
N ILE A 99 3.24 10.38 9.65
CA ILE A 99 2.48 10.01 8.45
C ILE A 99 1.91 11.24 7.73
N GLN A 100 1.57 12.30 8.48
CA GLN A 100 1.10 13.55 7.90
C GLN A 100 2.21 14.41 7.27
N ARG A 101 3.46 13.94 7.25
CA ARG A 101 4.53 14.59 6.50
C ARG A 101 4.26 14.43 5.00
N GLU A 102 4.39 15.52 4.25
CA GLU A 102 4.04 15.58 2.82
C GLU A 102 4.92 14.72 1.89
N ASP A 103 5.94 14.04 2.42
CA ASP A 103 6.97 13.36 1.62
C ASP A 103 6.84 11.83 1.55
N LEU A 104 5.84 11.20 2.20
CA LEU A 104 5.70 9.74 2.15
C LEU A 104 5.19 9.27 0.79
N ASN A 105 5.81 8.21 0.26
CA ASN A 105 5.29 7.53 -0.92
C ASN A 105 4.12 6.58 -0.57
N ASP A 106 3.30 6.23 -1.57
CA ASP A 106 2.10 5.39 -1.38
C ASP A 106 2.39 4.03 -0.70
N ILE A 107 3.60 3.46 -0.88
CA ILE A 107 4.01 2.19 -0.26
C ILE A 107 4.42 2.40 1.21
N GLU A 108 5.18 3.44 1.51
CA GLU A 108 5.55 3.80 2.88
C GLU A 108 4.31 4.12 3.71
N GLU A 109 3.36 4.86 3.15
CA GLU A 109 2.08 5.14 3.80
C GLU A 109 1.30 3.84 4.09
N ALA A 110 1.28 2.90 3.13
CA ALA A 110 0.63 1.60 3.30
C ALA A 110 1.24 0.77 4.45
N ILE A 111 2.58 0.71 4.51
CA ILE A 111 3.32 0.02 5.56
C ILE A 111 3.08 0.69 6.91
N ALA A 112 3.07 2.02 6.95
CA ALA A 112 2.82 2.77 8.18
C ALA A 112 1.41 2.52 8.73
N TYR A 113 0.39 2.45 7.85
CA TYR A 113 -0.98 2.09 8.22
C TYR A 113 -1.08 0.68 8.81
N GLU A 114 -0.45 -0.33 8.17
CA GLU A 114 -0.43 -1.70 8.69
C GLU A 114 0.24 -1.77 10.05
N HIS A 115 1.38 -1.11 10.21
CA HIS A 115 2.12 -1.08 11.47
C HIS A 115 1.30 -0.41 12.59
N LEU A 116 0.64 0.72 12.30
CA LEU A 116 -0.25 1.39 13.24
C LEU A 116 -1.41 0.50 13.69
N MET A 117 -2.07 -0.17 12.75
CA MET A 117 -3.20 -1.03 13.06
C MET A 117 -2.78 -2.26 13.86
N ALA A 118 -1.66 -2.90 13.49
CA ALA A 118 -1.16 -4.08 14.18
C ALA A 118 -0.64 -3.77 15.58
N HIS A 119 0.16 -2.70 15.73
CA HIS A 119 0.80 -2.36 16.98
C HIS A 119 -0.17 -1.80 18.02
N TYR A 120 -1.18 -1.04 17.57
CA TYR A 120 -2.12 -0.35 18.47
C TYR A 120 -3.54 -0.94 18.43
N GLY A 121 -3.75 -2.04 17.71
CA GLY A 121 -5.05 -2.70 17.58
C GLY A 121 -6.13 -1.82 16.95
N LEU A 122 -5.74 -0.84 16.13
CA LEU A 122 -6.68 0.13 15.54
C LEU A 122 -7.51 -0.52 14.44
N THR A 123 -8.79 -0.13 14.37
CA THR A 123 -9.58 -0.41 13.17
C THR A 123 -9.26 0.58 12.06
N GLN A 124 -9.63 0.26 10.81
CA GLN A 124 -9.52 1.22 9.70
C GLN A 124 -10.35 2.49 9.94
N GLU A 125 -11.42 2.40 10.74
CA GLU A 125 -12.26 3.54 11.08
C GLU A 125 -11.57 4.48 12.07
N ASP A 126 -10.88 3.91 13.07
CA ASP A 126 -10.11 4.69 14.05
C ASP A 126 -8.94 5.39 13.36
N LEU A 127 -8.24 4.67 12.47
CA LEU A 127 -7.16 5.23 11.68
C LEU A 127 -7.66 6.37 10.76
N SER A 128 -8.83 6.21 10.14
CA SER A 128 -9.47 7.24 9.30
C SER A 128 -9.68 8.55 10.03
N LYS A 129 -10.18 8.48 11.27
CA LYS A 129 -10.39 9.65 12.13
C LYS A 129 -9.05 10.28 12.55
N ALA A 130 -8.05 9.45 12.82
CA ALA A 130 -6.72 9.87 13.24
C ALA A 130 -5.94 10.63 12.15
N VAL A 131 -5.89 10.09 10.92
CA VAL A 131 -5.09 10.68 9.83
C VAL A 131 -5.86 11.71 8.98
N GLY A 132 -7.17 11.83 9.16
CA GLY A 132 -8.01 12.77 8.40
C GLY A 132 -8.28 12.34 6.95
N LYS A 133 -8.14 11.05 6.65
CA LYS A 133 -8.40 10.44 5.32
C LYS A 133 -9.64 9.56 5.36
N SER A 134 -10.29 9.32 4.23
CA SER A 134 -11.44 8.43 4.20
C SER A 134 -11.03 6.99 4.53
N ARG A 135 -11.94 6.23 5.16
CA ARG A 135 -11.76 4.78 5.37
C ARG A 135 -11.45 4.04 4.06
N SER A 136 -12.07 4.47 2.95
CA SER A 136 -11.82 3.88 1.63
C SER A 136 -10.40 4.16 1.11
N HIS A 137 -9.83 5.32 1.42
CA HIS A 137 -8.44 5.64 1.08
C HIS A 137 -7.49 4.73 1.85
N ILE A 138 -7.63 4.63 3.17
CA ILE A 138 -6.80 3.74 4.01
C ILE A 138 -6.85 2.30 3.52
N ALA A 139 -8.05 1.77 3.31
CA ALA A 139 -8.21 0.39 2.82
C ALA A 139 -7.54 0.18 1.46
N ASN A 140 -7.61 1.17 0.56
CA ASN A 140 -6.99 1.09 -0.76
C ASN A 140 -5.47 1.19 -0.71
N THR A 141 -4.93 2.09 0.13
CA THR A 141 -3.49 2.27 0.33
C THR A 141 -2.89 1.02 0.95
N MET A 142 -3.47 0.49 2.04
CA MET A 142 -3.01 -0.75 2.66
C MET A 142 -2.98 -1.94 1.71
N ARG A 143 -3.88 -2.03 0.72
CA ARG A 143 -3.86 -3.13 -0.24
C ARG A 143 -2.59 -3.17 -1.10
N LEU A 144 -1.87 -2.05 -1.24
CA LEU A 144 -0.63 -1.97 -2.00
C LEU A 144 0.49 -2.84 -1.39
N THR A 145 0.45 -3.14 -0.08
CA THR A 145 1.42 -4.05 0.57
C THR A 145 1.36 -5.47 0.01
N LYS A 146 0.27 -5.84 -0.68
CA LYS A 146 0.06 -7.15 -1.30
C LYS A 146 0.64 -7.29 -2.71
N LEU A 147 1.22 -6.23 -3.27
CA LEU A 147 1.89 -6.28 -4.56
C LEU A 147 3.18 -7.10 -4.51
N ASP A 148 3.65 -7.55 -5.67
CA ASP A 148 5.00 -8.04 -5.87
C ASP A 148 6.02 -6.94 -5.51
N ASP A 149 7.12 -7.32 -4.87
CA ASP A 149 8.08 -6.37 -4.33
C ASP A 149 8.71 -5.48 -5.43
N ARG A 150 8.90 -6.01 -6.65
CA ARG A 150 9.39 -5.21 -7.77
C ARG A 150 8.38 -4.13 -8.18
N VAL A 151 7.08 -4.41 -8.06
CA VAL A 151 6.02 -3.44 -8.36
C VAL A 151 5.93 -2.38 -7.26
N LYS A 152 6.12 -2.77 -5.99
CA LYS A 152 6.24 -1.81 -4.88
C LYS A 152 7.42 -0.87 -5.08
N ASP A 153 8.58 -1.38 -5.46
CA ASP A 153 9.77 -0.58 -5.73
C ASP A 153 9.50 0.47 -6.82
N MET A 154 8.85 0.07 -7.92
CA MET A 154 8.45 0.99 -9.00
C MET A 154 7.49 2.10 -8.53
N ILE A 155 6.59 1.81 -7.59
CA ILE A 155 5.71 2.81 -6.98
C ILE A 155 6.51 3.74 -6.05
N ALA A 156 7.39 3.18 -5.22
CA ALA A 156 8.19 3.93 -4.26
C ALA A 156 9.11 4.95 -4.94
N VAL A 157 9.69 4.61 -6.11
CA VAL A 157 10.51 5.55 -6.90
C VAL A 157 9.68 6.45 -7.84
N GLY A 158 8.35 6.34 -7.82
CA GLY A 158 7.44 7.18 -8.62
C GLY A 158 7.38 6.85 -10.11
N GLN A 159 7.87 5.69 -10.56
CA GLN A 159 7.77 5.26 -11.96
C GLN A 159 6.33 4.93 -12.37
N ILE A 160 5.53 4.43 -11.42
CA ILE A 160 4.09 4.23 -11.56
C ILE A 160 3.38 4.74 -10.31
N THR A 161 2.11 5.15 -10.44
CA THR A 161 1.34 5.69 -9.32
C THR A 161 0.72 4.56 -8.49
N GLY A 162 0.33 4.82 -7.23
CA GLY A 162 -0.50 3.89 -6.45
C GLY A 162 -1.85 3.58 -7.12
N GLY A 163 -2.34 4.44 -8.02
CA GLY A 163 -3.47 4.15 -8.91
C GLY A 163 -3.19 2.94 -9.82
N HIS A 164 -2.02 2.90 -10.46
CA HIS A 164 -1.59 1.75 -11.26
C HIS A 164 -1.41 0.51 -10.41
N GLY A 165 -0.77 0.63 -9.24
CA GLY A 165 -0.63 -0.47 -8.28
C GLY A 165 -1.97 -1.11 -7.91
N ARG A 166 -2.99 -0.29 -7.62
CA ARG A 166 -4.34 -0.79 -7.29
C ARG A 166 -4.99 -1.59 -8.42
N ALA A 167 -4.76 -1.20 -9.69
CA ALA A 167 -5.26 -1.95 -10.83
C ALA A 167 -4.55 -3.32 -10.97
N LEU A 168 -3.24 -3.35 -10.71
CA LEU A 168 -2.40 -4.55 -10.78
C LEU A 168 -2.73 -5.60 -9.72
N LEU A 169 -3.33 -5.21 -8.58
CA LEU A 169 -3.78 -6.14 -7.54
C LEU A 169 -4.80 -7.18 -8.01
N ARG A 170 -5.40 -7.02 -9.20
CA ARG A 170 -6.28 -8.02 -9.81
C ARG A 170 -5.52 -9.22 -10.39
N ILE A 171 -4.21 -9.08 -10.56
CA ILE A 171 -3.31 -10.12 -11.08
C ILE A 171 -2.70 -10.87 -9.89
N GLU A 172 -3.06 -12.15 -9.76
CA GLU A 172 -2.57 -13.00 -8.66
C GLU A 172 -1.13 -13.50 -8.90
N ASP A 173 -0.73 -13.68 -10.15
CA ASP A 173 0.60 -14.17 -10.51
C ASP A 173 1.65 -13.04 -10.45
N PRO A 174 2.68 -13.13 -9.59
CA PRO A 174 3.66 -12.06 -9.40
C PRO A 174 4.46 -11.72 -10.66
N GLU A 175 4.80 -12.72 -11.48
CA GLU A 175 5.53 -12.53 -12.73
C GLU A 175 4.69 -11.76 -13.75
N HIS A 176 3.43 -12.13 -13.92
CA HIS A 176 2.49 -11.38 -14.75
C HIS A 176 2.23 -9.97 -14.19
N GLN A 177 2.16 -9.80 -12.88
CA GLN A 177 1.95 -8.51 -12.25
C GLN A 177 3.11 -7.55 -12.55
N HIS A 178 4.35 -8.02 -12.41
CA HIS A 178 5.55 -7.27 -12.77
C HIS A 178 5.63 -6.98 -14.27
N ALA A 179 5.34 -7.97 -15.13
CA ALA A 179 5.34 -7.77 -16.58
C ALA A 179 4.33 -6.70 -17.03
N TRP A 180 3.18 -6.62 -16.36
CA TRP A 180 2.22 -5.54 -16.59
C TRP A 180 2.74 -4.18 -16.09
N ALA A 181 3.40 -4.14 -14.94
CA ALA A 181 4.03 -2.90 -14.44
C ALA A 181 5.06 -2.34 -15.44
N VAL A 182 5.92 -3.19 -16.00
CA VAL A 182 6.88 -2.79 -17.05
C VAL A 182 6.16 -2.23 -18.28
N LYS A 183 5.09 -2.88 -18.74
CA LYS A 183 4.29 -2.38 -19.86
C LYS A 183 3.64 -1.01 -19.59
N ILE A 184 3.25 -0.74 -18.35
CA ILE A 184 2.67 0.55 -17.96
C ILE A 184 3.72 1.65 -18.10
N ILE A 185 4.96 1.38 -17.69
CA ILE A 185 6.09 2.31 -17.82
C ILE A 185 6.40 2.55 -19.29
N ASP A 186 6.56 1.48 -20.09
CA ASP A 186 6.95 1.58 -21.50
C ASP A 186 5.86 2.21 -22.38
N GLY A 187 4.59 1.95 -22.06
CA GLY A 187 3.44 2.40 -22.84
C GLY A 187 2.76 3.66 -22.32
N ALA A 188 3.21 4.22 -21.19
CA ALA A 188 2.55 5.33 -20.48
C ALA A 188 1.03 5.12 -20.30
N LEU A 189 0.63 3.88 -19.99
CA LEU A 189 -0.78 3.48 -19.92
C LEU A 189 -1.48 4.15 -18.74
N SER A 190 -2.70 4.62 -18.96
CA SER A 190 -3.58 5.14 -17.92
C SER A 190 -4.22 4.03 -17.09
N VAL A 191 -4.61 4.36 -15.84
CA VAL A 191 -5.35 3.46 -14.94
C VAL A 191 -6.57 2.83 -15.62
N ARG A 192 -7.32 3.62 -16.41
CA ARG A 192 -8.51 3.13 -17.13
C ARG A 192 -8.17 2.10 -18.19
N GLU A 193 -7.12 2.33 -18.97
CA GLU A 193 -6.67 1.38 -20.00
C GLU A 193 -6.21 0.06 -19.39
N ILE A 194 -5.58 0.11 -18.21
CA ILE A 194 -5.20 -1.08 -17.45
C ILE A 194 -6.46 -1.81 -16.96
N GLU A 195 -7.40 -1.10 -16.33
CA GLU A 195 -8.66 -1.69 -15.85
C GLU A 195 -9.46 -2.32 -17.00
N ASP A 196 -9.52 -1.68 -18.16
CA ASP A 196 -10.20 -2.22 -19.35
C ASP A 196 -9.48 -3.45 -19.91
N ALA A 197 -8.15 -3.42 -19.95
CA ALA A 197 -7.35 -4.55 -20.43
C ALA A 197 -7.46 -5.77 -19.50
N LEU A 198 -7.53 -5.54 -18.18
CA LEU A 198 -7.68 -6.58 -17.16
C LEU A 198 -9.13 -7.04 -16.96
N SER A 199 -10.12 -6.22 -17.32
CA SER A 199 -11.55 -6.58 -17.24
C SER A 199 -12.04 -7.40 -18.42
N LYS A 200 -11.33 -7.35 -19.56
CA LYS A 200 -11.58 -8.30 -20.65
C LYS A 200 -11.22 -9.69 -20.12
N PRO A 201 -12.18 -10.63 -20.07
CA PRO A 201 -11.87 -11.97 -19.62
C PRO A 201 -10.74 -12.50 -20.50
N GLU A 202 -9.61 -12.81 -19.87
CA GLU A 202 -8.58 -13.59 -20.53
C GLU A 202 -9.29 -14.82 -21.11
N LYS A 203 -9.36 -14.91 -22.44
CA LYS A 203 -9.58 -16.19 -23.09
C LYS A 203 -8.48 -17.08 -22.52
N LYS A 204 -8.81 -17.94 -21.55
CA LYS A 204 -7.87 -18.86 -20.88
C LYS A 204 -6.94 -19.46 -21.92
N VAL A 205 -5.76 -18.87 -22.08
CA VAL A 205 -4.71 -19.45 -22.91
C VAL A 205 -4.14 -20.54 -22.03
N LYS A 206 -4.66 -21.77 -22.20
CA LYS A 206 -4.07 -22.97 -21.62
C LYS A 206 -2.54 -22.89 -21.80
N PRO A 207 -1.75 -23.30 -20.80
CA PRO A 207 -0.30 -23.16 -20.84
C PRO A 207 0.21 -23.77 -22.14
N LYS A 208 0.91 -22.96 -22.94
CA LYS A 208 1.58 -23.43 -24.16
C LYS A 208 2.65 -24.43 -23.73
N LYS A 209 2.29 -25.71 -23.69
CA LYS A 209 3.26 -26.81 -23.77
C LYS A 209 4.17 -26.50 -24.96
N LYS A 210 5.49 -26.50 -24.74
CA LYS A 210 6.53 -26.42 -25.78
C LYS A 210 6.11 -27.35 -26.93
N LYS A 211 5.67 -26.78 -28.06
CA LYS A 211 5.35 -27.58 -29.25
C LYS A 211 6.65 -28.01 -29.90
N SER A 212 6.93 -29.29 -29.77
CA SER A 212 8.02 -30.03 -30.40
C SER A 212 7.89 -30.07 -31.92
N LYS A 213 8.62 -29.24 -32.66
CA LYS A 213 8.99 -29.36 -34.10
C LYS A 213 8.07 -30.19 -35.07
N PRO A 214 6.77 -29.89 -35.31
CA PRO A 214 6.02 -30.50 -36.41
C PRO A 214 5.55 -29.49 -37.48
N ASP A 215 5.87 -28.20 -37.32
CA ASP A 215 5.18 -27.10 -38.02
C ASP A 215 5.88 -26.67 -39.33
N LEU A 216 7.15 -27.03 -39.52
CA LEU A 216 7.91 -26.63 -40.71
C LEU A 216 7.53 -27.48 -41.93
N GLU A 217 7.41 -28.80 -41.75
CA GLU A 217 7.07 -29.75 -42.81
C GLU A 217 5.66 -29.51 -43.38
N VAL A 218 4.70 -29.22 -42.50
CA VAL A 218 3.32 -28.93 -42.89
C VAL A 218 3.22 -27.60 -43.64
N LYS A 219 3.97 -26.58 -43.22
CA LYS A 219 4.03 -25.29 -43.93
C LYS A 219 4.66 -25.41 -45.31
N MET A 220 5.68 -26.25 -45.48
CA MET A 220 6.27 -26.52 -46.80
C MET A 220 5.25 -27.21 -47.72
N MET A 221 4.51 -28.20 -47.21
CA MET A 221 3.43 -28.85 -47.97
C MET A 221 2.30 -27.87 -48.33
N GLU A 222 1.87 -27.01 -47.40
CA GLU A 222 0.88 -25.97 -47.68
C GLU A 222 1.35 -25.01 -48.78
N THR A 223 2.63 -24.62 -48.76
CA THR A 223 3.20 -23.72 -49.77
C THR A 223 3.20 -24.36 -51.16
N GLN A 224 3.64 -25.62 -51.25
CA GLN A 224 3.66 -26.38 -52.51
C GLN A 224 2.24 -26.60 -53.08
N LEU A 225 1.27 -26.92 -52.21
CA LEU A 225 -0.11 -27.11 -52.64
C LEU A 225 -0.74 -25.78 -53.09
N ARG A 226 -0.41 -24.65 -52.45
CA ARG A 226 -0.86 -23.32 -52.91
C ARG A 226 -0.28 -22.97 -54.28
N GLU A 227 0.99 -23.25 -54.52
CA GLU A 227 1.61 -23.04 -55.84
C GLU A 227 0.98 -23.92 -56.92
N HIS A 228 0.67 -25.18 -56.59
CA HIS A 228 0.08 -26.13 -57.54
C HIS A 228 -1.39 -25.83 -57.85
N PHE A 229 -2.21 -25.55 -56.82
CA PHE A 229 -3.63 -25.31 -56.98
C PHE A 229 -3.97 -23.85 -57.27
N GLY A 230 -3.07 -22.90 -57.02
CA GLY A 230 -3.30 -21.47 -57.27
C GLY A 230 -4.34 -20.83 -56.34
N THR A 231 -4.78 -21.54 -55.29
CA THR A 231 -5.74 -21.05 -54.30
C THR A 231 -5.25 -21.33 -52.89
N LYS A 232 -5.96 -20.80 -51.88
CA LYS A 232 -5.58 -20.98 -50.49
C LYS A 232 -5.77 -22.43 -50.05
N VAL A 233 -4.67 -23.07 -49.66
CA VAL A 233 -4.65 -24.41 -49.07
C VAL A 233 -4.24 -24.34 -47.60
N GLU A 234 -4.96 -25.06 -46.74
CA GLU A 234 -4.68 -25.23 -45.31
C GLU A 234 -4.68 -26.72 -44.94
N ILE A 235 -3.64 -27.19 -44.23
CA ILE A 235 -3.49 -28.58 -43.81
C ILE A 235 -3.69 -28.66 -42.28
N LYS A 236 -4.83 -29.20 -41.86
CA LYS A 236 -5.16 -29.45 -40.46
C LYS A 236 -4.82 -30.89 -40.08
N ARG A 237 -3.66 -31.11 -39.48
CA ARG A 237 -3.25 -32.43 -38.94
C ARG A 237 -3.75 -32.65 -37.51
N GLY A 238 -4.60 -33.67 -37.32
CA GLY A 238 -4.91 -34.25 -36.02
C GLY A 238 -4.03 -35.47 -35.71
N ARG A 239 -4.15 -36.03 -34.49
CA ARG A 239 -3.30 -37.14 -34.00
C ARG A 239 -3.48 -38.48 -34.76
N LEU A 240 -4.62 -38.68 -35.41
CA LEU A 240 -5.02 -39.93 -36.11
C LEU A 240 -5.63 -39.69 -37.50
N LYS A 241 -6.08 -38.46 -37.79
CA LYS A 241 -6.72 -38.07 -39.05
C LYS A 241 -6.29 -36.64 -39.39
N GLY A 242 -6.15 -36.33 -40.67
CA GLY A 242 -5.87 -34.98 -41.17
C GLY A 242 -6.94 -34.52 -42.14
N LYS A 243 -7.02 -33.20 -42.37
CA LYS A 243 -7.84 -32.59 -43.41
C LYS A 243 -6.98 -31.64 -44.23
N ILE A 244 -7.21 -31.63 -45.54
CA ILE A 244 -6.68 -30.61 -46.45
C ILE A 244 -7.90 -29.82 -46.90
N GLU A 245 -7.90 -28.53 -46.64
CA GLU A 245 -8.96 -27.60 -47.04
C GLU A 245 -8.42 -26.75 -48.19
N ILE A 246 -9.09 -26.80 -49.35
CA ILE A 246 -8.77 -25.99 -50.54
C ILE A 246 -9.94 -25.03 -50.74
N GLU A 247 -9.66 -23.74 -50.71
CA GLU A 247 -10.66 -22.69 -50.97
C GLU A 247 -10.85 -22.52 -52.50
N PHE A 248 -12.09 -22.34 -52.93
CA PHE A 248 -12.46 -21.99 -54.31
C PHE A 248 -13.33 -20.74 -54.30
N TYR A 249 -13.21 -19.90 -55.32
CA TYR A 249 -13.87 -18.58 -55.32
C TYR A 249 -15.08 -18.49 -56.26
N ASN A 250 -15.25 -19.45 -57.18
CA ASN A 250 -16.41 -19.58 -58.07
C ASN A 250 -16.52 -21.02 -58.62
N ASP A 251 -17.58 -21.32 -59.36
CA ASP A 251 -17.82 -22.65 -59.93
C ASP A 251 -16.77 -23.06 -60.99
N GLU A 252 -16.24 -22.10 -61.76
CA GLU A 252 -15.15 -22.35 -62.72
C GLU A 252 -13.85 -22.79 -62.01
N ASP A 253 -13.57 -22.21 -60.85
CA ASP A 253 -12.42 -22.54 -60.01
C ASP A 253 -12.58 -23.93 -59.36
N LEU A 254 -13.82 -24.31 -58.99
CA LEU A 254 -14.14 -25.65 -58.53
C LEU A 254 -13.90 -26.70 -59.64
N ASP A 255 -14.35 -26.44 -60.87
CA ASP A 255 -14.14 -27.33 -62.03
C ASP A 255 -12.65 -27.47 -62.39
N ARG A 256 -11.89 -26.37 -62.30
CA ARG A 256 -10.44 -26.36 -62.47
C ARG A 256 -9.75 -27.21 -61.40
N LEU A 257 -10.11 -27.05 -60.12
CA LEU A 257 -9.56 -27.83 -59.01
C LEU A 257 -9.90 -29.31 -59.13
N TYR A 258 -11.14 -29.63 -59.52
CA TYR A 258 -11.59 -31.00 -59.76
C TYR A 258 -10.76 -31.67 -60.87
N SER A 259 -10.51 -30.93 -61.96
CA SER A 259 -9.66 -31.41 -63.07
C SER A 259 -8.21 -31.64 -62.65
N LEU A 260 -7.65 -30.77 -61.80
CA LEU A 260 -6.29 -30.92 -61.26
C LEU A 260 -6.17 -32.15 -60.35
N LEU A 261 -7.21 -32.47 -59.56
CA LEU A 261 -7.22 -33.63 -58.68
C LEU A 261 -7.35 -34.97 -59.43
N GLN A 262 -7.93 -34.98 -60.63
CA GLN A 262 -8.09 -36.20 -61.44
C GLN A 262 -6.87 -36.52 -62.33
N ARG A 263 -5.94 -35.57 -62.49
CA ARG A 263 -4.81 -35.72 -63.39
C ARG A 263 -3.68 -36.48 -62.66
N ASN A 264 -3.61 -37.80 -62.90
CA ASN A 264 -2.46 -38.64 -62.53
C ASN A 264 -1.20 -38.21 -63.27
#